data_AF-T1BV79-F1
#
_entry.id   AF-T1BV79-F1
#
_cell.length_a   1.000
_cell.length_b   1.000
_cell.length_c   1.000
_cell.angle_alpha   90.00
_cell.angle_beta   90.00
_cell.angle_gamma   90.00
#
_symmetry.space_group_name_H-M   'P 1'
#
loop_
_entity.id
_entity.type
_entity.pdbx_description
1 polymer ?
#
loop_
_entity_poly.entity_id
_entity_poly.type
_entity_poly.pdbx_seq_one_letter_code
_entity_poly.pdbx_strand_id
1 'polypeptide(L)'
;MNSGTGAAKEAGNMVDLDSDPTKLIEIVSIGKQLLITRGALTTFSITNDVAKYFAILPAIFITSSGVVLAGIQSFDVLGLSNPNLAVLATLL
;
A
#
# COMPACT_ATOMS: atom_id res chain seq x y z
N MET A 1 39.65 -11.14 13.86
CA MET A 1 38.47 -11.51 13.04
C MET A 1 38.29 -10.51 11.90
N ASN A 2 39.09 -10.61 10.84
CA ASN A 2 38.98 -9.78 9.62
C ASN A 2 38.84 -10.65 8.34
N SER A 3 38.57 -11.96 8.51
CA SER A 3 38.60 -12.98 7.46
C SER A 3 37.21 -13.47 7.04
N GLY A 4 36.14 -13.13 7.76
CA GLY A 4 34.79 -13.64 7.49
C GLY A 4 34.06 -12.95 6.34
N THR A 5 34.38 -11.68 6.05
CA THR A 5 33.70 -10.88 5.03
C THR A 5 33.93 -11.39 3.62
N GLY A 6 35.14 -11.91 3.31
CA GLY A 6 35.45 -12.48 2.00
C GLY A 6 34.60 -13.71 1.69
N ALA A 7 34.62 -14.71 2.60
CA ALA A 7 33.86 -15.94 2.47
C ALA A 7 32.34 -15.70 2.45
N ALA A 8 31.85 -14.80 3.31
CA ALA A 8 30.42 -14.46 3.33
C ALA A 8 29.99 -13.72 2.06
N LYS A 9 30.81 -12.81 1.54
CA LYS A 9 30.53 -12.09 0.29
C LYS A 9 30.46 -13.04 -0.90
N GLU A 10 31.41 -13.97 -1.02
CA GLU A 10 31.43 -14.96 -2.11
C GLU A 10 30.21 -15.89 -2.08
N ALA A 11 29.71 -16.21 -0.88
CA ALA A 11 28.53 -17.05 -0.68
C ALA A 11 27.19 -16.28 -0.64
N GLY A 12 27.20 -14.93 -0.63
CA GLY A 12 26.00 -14.11 -0.45
C GLY A 12 25.39 -14.18 0.95
N ASN A 13 26.18 -14.58 1.96
CA ASN A 13 25.74 -14.72 3.34
C ASN A 13 25.84 -13.41 4.12
N MET A 14 24.98 -13.26 5.14
CA MET A 14 25.13 -12.22 6.16
C MET A 14 26.35 -12.49 7.04
N VAL A 15 27.00 -11.43 7.53
CA VAL A 15 28.13 -11.51 8.46
C VAL A 15 27.64 -11.14 9.84
N ASP A 16 27.71 -12.07 10.79
CA ASP A 16 27.52 -11.76 12.20
C ASP A 16 28.85 -11.27 12.81
N LEU A 17 28.87 -9.99 13.20
CA LEU A 17 30.06 -9.34 13.76
C LEU A 17 30.33 -9.75 15.21
N ASP A 18 29.29 -10.12 15.96
CA ASP A 18 29.41 -10.48 17.38
C ASP A 18 29.46 -12.00 17.59
N SER A 19 29.20 -12.77 16.53
CA SER A 19 29.23 -14.24 16.53
C SER A 19 28.32 -14.85 17.63
N ASP A 20 27.16 -14.24 17.82
CA ASP A 20 26.15 -14.63 18.80
C ASP A 20 24.97 -15.33 18.09
N PRO A 21 24.77 -16.64 18.34
CA PRO A 21 23.73 -17.40 17.66
C PRO A 21 22.30 -16.91 17.96
N THR A 22 22.08 -16.13 19.02
CA THR A 22 20.76 -15.58 19.35
C THR A 22 20.29 -14.52 18.35
N LYS A 23 21.22 -13.84 17.66
CA LYS A 23 20.91 -12.81 16.65
C LYS A 23 20.17 -13.33 15.43
N LEU A 24 20.21 -14.64 15.17
CA LEU A 24 19.42 -15.23 14.09
C LEU A 24 17.91 -15.00 14.29
N ILE A 25 17.44 -14.97 15.55
CA ILE A 25 16.05 -14.68 15.87
C ILE A 25 15.70 -13.23 15.52
N GLU A 26 16.61 -12.30 15.83
CA GLU A 26 16.44 -10.88 15.51
C GLU A 26 16.43 -10.64 14.01
N ILE A 27 17.34 -11.25 13.26
CA ILE A 27 17.39 -11.17 11.78
C ILE A 27 16.08 -11.67 11.16
N VAL A 28 15.56 -12.80 11.62
CA VAL A 28 14.26 -13.34 11.15
C VAL A 28 13.12 -12.39 11.53
N SER A 29 13.14 -11.81 12.72
CA SER A 29 12.13 -10.85 13.18
C SER A 29 12.09 -9.60 12.29
N ILE A 30 13.26 -9.00 11.99
CA ILE A 30 13.39 -7.84 11.10
C ILE A 30 12.89 -8.19 9.69
N GLY A 31 13.33 -9.33 9.14
CA GLY A 31 12.90 -9.80 7.82
C GLY A 31 11.37 -9.99 7.75
N LYS A 32 10.78 -10.57 8.80
CA LYS A 32 9.33 -10.74 8.91
C LYS A 32 8.62 -9.39 8.98
N GLN A 33 9.12 -8.43 9.76
CA GLN A 33 8.52 -7.11 9.86
C GLN A 33 8.52 -6.39 8.51
N LEU A 34 9.62 -6.45 7.75
CA LEU A 34 9.71 -5.87 6.40
C LEU A 34 8.72 -6.49 5.42
N LEU A 35 8.51 -7.80 5.48
CA LEU A 35 7.53 -8.48 4.64
C LEU A 35 6.09 -8.14 5.03
N ILE A 36 5.80 -8.06 6.34
CA ILE A 36 4.47 -7.70 6.85
C ILE A 36 4.13 -6.26 6.48
N THR A 37 5.03 -5.31 6.72
CA THR A 37 4.75 -3.89 6.40
C THR A 37 4.52 -3.70 4.91
N ARG A 38 5.33 -4.35 4.06
CA ARG A 38 5.10 -4.31 2.60
C ARG A 38 3.72 -4.89 2.24
N GLY A 39 3.41 -6.08 2.71
CA GLY A 39 2.11 -6.73 2.45
C GLY A 39 0.93 -5.88 2.92
N ALA A 40 1.00 -5.36 4.15
CA ALA A 40 -0.02 -4.51 4.73
C ALA A 40 -0.23 -3.22 3.94
N LEU A 41 0.84 -2.53 3.55
CA LEU A 41 0.76 -1.30 2.75
C LEU A 41 0.20 -1.56 1.36
N THR A 42 0.57 -2.67 0.72
CA THR A 42 -0.01 -3.03 -0.59
C THR A 42 -1.50 -3.32 -0.49
N THR A 43 -1.94 -4.12 0.48
CA THR A 43 -3.37 -4.40 0.68
C THR A 43 -4.15 -3.14 1.06
N PHE A 44 -3.60 -2.30 1.94
CA PHE A 44 -4.18 -1.02 2.32
C PHE A 44 -4.35 -0.11 1.10
N SER A 45 -3.30 0.05 0.28
CA SER A 45 -3.33 0.88 -0.92
C SER A 45 -4.36 0.40 -1.94
N ILE A 46 -4.43 -0.91 -2.22
CA ILE A 46 -5.42 -1.46 -3.16
C ILE A 46 -6.84 -1.22 -2.66
N THR A 47 -7.08 -1.43 -1.36
CA THR A 47 -8.40 -1.20 -0.76
C THR A 47 -8.79 0.28 -0.81
N ASN A 48 -7.82 1.18 -0.61
CA ASN A 48 -8.05 2.62 -0.74
C ASN A 48 -8.42 3.02 -2.18
N ASP A 49 -7.76 2.45 -3.19
CA ASP A 49 -8.10 2.71 -4.60
C ASP A 49 -9.53 2.28 -4.94
N VAL A 50 -10.00 1.14 -4.39
CA VAL A 50 -11.40 0.72 -4.54
C VAL A 50 -12.37 1.79 -4.00
N ALA A 51 -12.10 2.34 -2.81
CA ALA A 51 -12.91 3.41 -2.23
C ALA A 51 -12.87 4.70 -3.07
N LYS A 52 -11.71 5.06 -3.62
CA LYS A 52 -11.56 6.22 -4.51
C LYS A 52 -12.40 6.09 -5.78
N TYR A 53 -12.52 4.89 -6.35
CA TYR A 53 -13.39 4.67 -7.50
C TYR A 53 -14.87 4.95 -7.20
N PHE A 54 -15.37 4.53 -6.04
CA PHE A 54 -16.75 4.85 -5.61
C PHE A 54 -16.97 6.35 -5.41
N ALA A 55 -15.95 7.10 -4.99
CA ALA A 55 -16.04 8.56 -4.88
C ALA A 55 -16.01 9.27 -6.25
N ILE A 56 -15.10 8.87 -7.14
CA ILE A 56 -14.80 9.63 -8.36
C ILE A 56 -15.70 9.28 -9.54
N LEU A 57 -16.08 8.00 -9.70
CA LEU A 57 -16.86 7.56 -10.87
C LEU A 57 -18.20 8.30 -10.99
N PRO A 58 -19.01 8.44 -9.92
CA PRO A 58 -20.25 9.23 -10.02
C PRO A 58 -20.00 10.68 -10.39
N ALA A 59 -18.90 11.29 -9.89
CA ALA A 59 -18.59 12.70 -10.11
C ALA A 59 -18.16 13.00 -11.55
N ILE A 60 -17.40 12.12 -12.21
CA ILE A 60 -16.90 12.37 -13.58
C ILE A 60 -17.92 12.02 -14.68
N PHE A 61 -18.93 11.20 -14.37
CA PHE A 61 -19.99 10.80 -15.31
C PHE A 61 -21.29 11.61 -15.13
N ILE A 62 -21.18 12.84 -14.63
CA ILE A 62 -22.26 13.81 -14.63
C ILE A 62 -22.47 14.34 -16.05
N THR A 63 -23.70 14.25 -16.55
CA THR A 63 -24.07 14.79 -17.86
C THR A 63 -24.05 16.31 -17.87
N SER A 64 -24.10 16.92 -19.05
CA SER A 64 -24.24 18.38 -19.22
C SER A 64 -25.51 18.95 -18.58
N SER A 65 -26.52 18.12 -18.32
CA SER A 65 -27.75 18.45 -17.59
C SER A 65 -27.62 18.34 -16.07
N GLY A 66 -26.45 18.00 -15.53
CA GLY A 66 -26.19 17.87 -14.10
C GLY A 66 -26.67 16.56 -13.48
N VAL A 67 -27.01 15.55 -14.29
CA VAL A 67 -27.53 14.26 -13.83
C VAL A 67 -26.47 13.19 -14.02
N VAL A 68 -26.25 12.33 -13.02
CA VAL A 68 -25.34 11.18 -13.16
C VAL A 68 -25.96 10.15 -14.11
N LEU A 69 -25.15 9.58 -15.01
CA LEU A 69 -25.62 8.57 -15.98
C LEU A 69 -26.35 7.41 -15.28
N ALA A 70 -27.49 6.99 -15.83
CA ALA A 70 -28.30 5.90 -15.27
C ALA A 70 -27.45 4.61 -15.17
N GLY A 71 -27.42 4.00 -13.99
CA GLY A 71 -26.58 2.85 -13.66
C GLY A 71 -25.24 3.20 -12.99
N ILE A 72 -24.73 4.43 -13.12
CA ILE A 72 -23.55 4.89 -12.37
C ILE A 72 -23.95 5.47 -11.01
N GLN A 73 -25.17 5.99 -10.88
CA GLN A 73 -25.69 6.53 -9.62
C GLN A 73 -25.65 5.52 -8.46
N SER A 74 -25.77 4.21 -8.72
CA SER A 74 -25.66 3.17 -7.69
C SER A 74 -24.25 3.03 -7.09
N PHE A 75 -23.23 3.62 -7.72
CA PHE A 75 -21.86 3.66 -7.20
C PHE A 75 -21.62 4.85 -6.27
N ASP A 76 -22.55 5.82 -6.16
CA ASP A 76 -22.46 6.90 -5.17
C ASP A 76 -22.87 6.41 -3.78
N VAL A 77 -22.08 5.48 -3.24
CA VAL A 77 -22.27 4.91 -1.90
C VAL A 77 -21.98 5.95 -0.82
N LEU A 78 -21.12 6.93 -1.14
CA LEU A 78 -20.68 7.98 -0.22
C LEU A 78 -21.62 9.19 -0.17
N GLY A 79 -22.56 9.30 -1.13
CA GLY A 79 -23.55 10.38 -1.17
C GLY A 79 -22.92 11.76 -1.31
N LEU A 80 -21.85 11.88 -2.10
CA LEU A 80 -21.09 13.13 -2.20
C LEU A 80 -21.87 14.16 -3.02
N SER A 81 -22.37 15.18 -2.34
CA SER A 81 -23.28 16.20 -2.90
C SER A 81 -22.64 17.14 -3.93
N ASN A 82 -21.31 17.23 -3.96
CA ASN A 82 -20.58 18.16 -4.84
C ASN A 82 -19.41 17.42 -5.53
N PRO A 83 -19.35 17.43 -6.88
CA PRO A 83 -18.27 16.80 -7.64
C PRO A 83 -16.87 17.31 -7.27
N ASN A 84 -16.72 18.59 -6.94
CA ASN A 84 -15.45 19.15 -6.50
C ASN A 84 -15.02 18.59 -5.14
N LEU A 85 -15.96 18.34 -4.24
CA LEU A 85 -15.68 17.70 -2.95
C LEU A 85 -15.33 16.23 -3.14
N ALA A 86 -15.96 15.55 -4.11
CA ALA A 86 -15.60 14.17 -4.45
C ALA A 86 -14.17 14.05 -4.99
N VAL A 87 -13.76 14.96 -5.88
CA VAL A 87 -12.37 15.04 -6.35
C VAL A 87 -11.42 15.32 -5.17
N LEU A 88 -11.73 16.31 -4.34
CA LEU A 88 -10.88 16.65 -3.18
C LEU A 88 -10.72 15.47 -2.21
N ALA A 89 -11.81 14.73 -1.94
CA ALA A 89 -11.80 13.56 -1.07
C ALA A 89 -10.91 12.42 -1.60
N THR A 90 -10.62 12.37 -2.91
CA THR A 90 -9.71 11.37 -3.49
C THR A 90 -8.24 11.76 -3.47
N LEU A 91 -7.93 13.03 -3.21
CA LEU A 91 -6.55 13.54 -3.11
C LEU A 91 -5.99 13.47 -1.68
N LEU A 92 -6.88 13.42 -0.69
CA LEU A 92 -6.58 13.28 0.74
C LEU A 92 -6.51 11.80 1.14
#